data_AF-A0AAV2NJ11-F1
#
_entry.id   AF-A0AAV2NJ11-F1
#
_cell.length_a   1.000
_cell.length_b   1.000
_cell.length_c   1.000
_cell.angle_alpha   90.00
_cell.angle_beta   90.00
_cell.angle_gamma   90.00
#
_symmetry.space_group_name_H-M   'P 1'
#
loop_
_entity.id
_entity.type
_entity.pdbx_description
1 polymer ?
#
loop_
_entity_poly.entity_id
_entity_poly.type
_entity_poly.pdbx_seq_one_letter_code
_entity_poly.pdbx_strand_id
1 'polypeptide(L)' 'MFECPSCHNLYKWKKSMLAHLRYQCKQPPRFECKYCPIRNYQKTHIVRHLRVHHPHLSPMFFDRKYNAVFQL' A
#
# COMPACT_ATOMS: atom_id res chain seq x y z
N MET A 1 7.69 -7.05 21.71
CA MET A 1 7.75 -7.07 20.24
C MET A 1 6.71 -8.07 19.76
N PHE A 2 5.99 -7.80 18.67
CA PHE A 2 4.91 -8.68 18.19
C PHE A 2 5.31 -9.28 16.84
N GLU A 3 5.33 -10.61 16.78
CA GLU A 3 5.73 -11.36 15.59
C GLU A 3 4.52 -11.74 14.74
N CYS A 4 4.67 -11.61 13.42
CA CYS A 4 3.67 -12.12 12.48
C CYS A 4 3.79 -13.64 12.37
N PRO A 5 2.72 -14.41 12.64
CA PRO A 5 2.79 -15.88 12.64
C PRO A 5 2.99 -16.50 11.24
N SER A 6 2.85 -15.72 10.16
CA SER A 6 2.97 -16.22 8.78
C SER A 6 4.29 -15.89 8.11
N CYS A 7 4.96 -14.80 8.50
CA CYS A 7 6.20 -14.35 7.87
C CYS A 7 7.32 -14.00 8.86
N HIS A 8 7.08 -14.13 10.16
CA HIS A 8 8.05 -13.91 11.24
C HIS A 8 8.61 -12.47 11.32
N ASN A 9 8.00 -11.51 10.63
CA ASN A 9 8.34 -10.10 10.77
C ASN A 9 7.94 -9.56 12.16
N LEU A 10 8.82 -8.74 12.72
CA LEU A 10 8.66 -8.15 14.03
C LEU A 10 8.10 -6.72 13.96
N TYR A 11 7.17 -6.42 14.85
CA TYR A 11 6.54 -5.10 14.94
C TYR A 11 6.61 -4.56 16.37
N LYS A 12 6.75 -3.24 16.49
CA LYS A 12 6.72 -2.54 17.78
C LYS A 12 5.36 -2.65 18.48
N TRP A 13 4.27 -2.63 17.71
CA TRP A 13 2.90 -2.57 18.23
C TRP A 13 2.04 -3.72 17.69
N LYS A 14 1.20 -4.32 18.55
CA LYS A 14 0.25 -5.39 18.17
C LYS A 14 -0.66 -4.98 17.02
N LYS A 15 -1.18 -3.74 17.06
CA LYS A 15 -2.04 -3.20 16.00
C LYS A 15 -1.35 -3.17 14.63
N SER A 16 -0.04 -2.89 14.61
CA SER A 16 0.74 -2.85 13.37
C SER A 16 0.96 -4.25 12.81
N MET A 17 1.29 -5.23 13.67
CA MET A 17 1.39 -6.64 13.27
C MET A 17 0.06 -7.16 12.71
N LEU A 18 -1.06 -6.91 13.39
CA LEU A 18 -2.39 -7.34 12.92
C LEU A 18 -2.79 -6.70 11.59
N ALA A 19 -2.51 -5.40 11.40
CA ALA A 19 -2.76 -4.72 10.13
C ALA A 19 -1.90 -5.30 9.00
N HIS A 20 -0.62 -5.60 9.27
CA HIS A 20 0.25 -6.30 8.33
C HIS A 20 -0.33 -7.67 7.96
N LEU A 21 -0.67 -8.50 8.95
CA LEU A 21 -1.20 -9.84 8.75
C LEU A 21 -2.46 -9.82 7.86
N ARG A 22 -3.36 -8.85 8.09
CA ARG A 22 -4.63 -8.75 7.36
C ARG A 22 -4.49 -8.26 5.93
N TYR A 23 -3.57 -7.34 5.65
CA TYR A 23 -3.57 -6.59 4.37
C TYR A 23 -2.30 -6.72 3.54
N GLN A 24 -1.21 -7.22 4.10
CA GLN A 24 0.11 -7.20 3.47
C GLN A 24 0.76 -8.58 3.45
N CYS A 25 0.58 -9.35 4.52
CA CYS A 25 1.26 -10.63 4.67
C CYS A 25 0.87 -11.59 3.54
N LYS A 26 1.88 -12.04 2.78
CA LYS A 26 1.73 -12.94 1.63
C LYS A 26 0.79 -12.41 0.52
N GLN A 27 0.42 -11.13 0.57
CA GLN A 27 -0.36 -10.47 -0.47
C GLN A 27 0.58 -9.57 -1.27
N PRO A 28 0.33 -9.35 -2.57
CA PRO A 28 1.05 -8.32 -3.31
C PRO A 28 0.48 -6.93 -2.99
N PRO A 29 1.24 -5.84 -3.22
CA PRO A 29 0.71 -4.48 -3.13
C PRO A 29 -0.56 -4.29 -3.98
N ARG A 30 -1.57 -3.65 -3.39
CA ARG A 30 -2.89 -3.44 -4.01
C ARG A 30 -2.95 -2.22 -4.92
N PHE A 31 -2.27 -1.14 -4.54
CA PHE A 31 -2.36 0.16 -5.21
C PHE A 31 -1.12 0.38 -6.07
N GLU A 32 -1.33 0.70 -7.35
CA GLU A 32 -0.25 0.89 -8.32
C GLU A 32 -0.28 2.31 -8.88
N CYS A 33 0.88 2.96 -8.94
CA CYS A 33 1.01 4.27 -9.56
C CYS A 33 0.81 4.13 -11.08
N LYS A 34 0.05 5.04 -11.68
CA LYS A 34 -0.12 5.05 -13.14
C LYS A 34 1.08 5.64 -13.89
N TYR A 35 2.00 6.28 -13.18
CA TYR A 35 3.12 7.04 -13.77
C TYR A 35 4.50 6.43 -13.51
N CYS A 36 4.60 5.45 -12.60
CA CYS A 36 5.86 4.76 -12.33
C CYS A 36 5.62 3.35 -11.77
N PRO A 37 6.66 2.49 -11.67
CA PRO A 37 6.52 1.12 -11.18
C PRO A 37 6.20 0.98 -9.68
N ILE A 38 6.04 2.08 -8.94
CA ILE A 38 5.79 2.04 -7.50
C ILE A 38 4.42 1.46 -7.19
N ARG A 39 4.40 0.53 -6.25
CA ARG A 39 3.20 -0.08 -5.71
C ARG A 39 3.18 0.00 -4.19
N ASN A 40 1.98 0.19 -3.64
CA ASN A 40 1.75 0.33 -2.21
C ASN A 40 0.65 -0.61 -1.73
N TYR A 41 0.75 -1.07 -0.49
CA TYR A 41 -0.29 -1.86 0.16
C TYR A 41 -1.46 -1.02 0.66
N GLN A 42 -1.24 0.25 0.95
CA GLN A 42 -2.21 1.14 1.58
C GLN A 42 -2.51 2.36 0.70
N LYS A 43 -3.79 2.78 0.67
CA LYS A 43 -4.26 3.93 -0.12
C LYS A 43 -3.55 5.22 0.30
N THR A 44 -3.39 5.43 1.61
CA THR A 44 -2.71 6.61 2.16
C THR A 44 -1.27 6.75 1.65
N HIS A 45 -0.57 5.63 1.45
CA HIS A 45 0.80 5.64 0.97
C HIS A 45 0.90 5.98 -0.52
N ILE A 46 0.02 5.44 -1.38
CA ILE A 46 0.01 5.79 -2.81
C ILE A 46 -0.40 7.25 -3.03
N VAL A 47 -1.37 7.74 -2.26
CA VAL A 47 -1.82 9.15 -2.29
C VAL A 47 -0.68 10.09 -1.94
N ARG A 48 0.09 9.79 -0.87
CA ARG A 48 1.28 10.54 -0.51
C ARG A 48 2.35 10.48 -1.61
N HIS A 49 2.60 9.29 -2.15
CA HIS A 49 3.58 9.10 -3.23
C HIS A 49 3.25 9.99 -4.44
N LEU A 50 1.98 10.01 -4.89
CA LEU A 50 1.55 10.86 -6.01
C LEU A 50 1.80 12.35 -5.73
N ARG A 51 1.46 12.83 -4.53
CA ARG A 51 1.68 14.24 -4.15
C ARG A 51 3.16 14.64 -4.10
N VAL A 52 4.04 13.73 -3.70
CA VAL A 52 5.47 14.03 -3.49
C VAL A 52 6.30 13.80 -4.76
N HIS A 53 6.03 12.72 -5.51
CA HIS A 53 6.84 12.32 -6.66
C HIS A 53 6.22 12.70 -8.01
N HIS A 54 4.91 12.98 -8.04
CA HIS A 54 4.17 13.37 -9.24
C HIS A 54 3.35 14.65 -9.00
N PRO A 55 3.94 15.73 -8.41
CA PRO A 55 3.19 16.91 -7.98
C PRO A 55 2.49 17.67 -9.12
N HIS A 56 2.98 17.51 -10.35
CA HIS A 56 2.43 18.17 -11.54
C HIS A 56 1.49 17.28 -12.35
N LEU A 57 1.22 16.05 -11.90
CA LEU A 57 0.32 15.11 -12.57
C LEU A 57 -0.97 14.95 -11.78
N SER A 58 -2.04 14.57 -12.46
CA SER A 58 -3.29 14.21 -11.79
C SER A 58 -3.03 13.03 -10.84
N PRO A 59 -3.51 13.06 -9.59
CA PRO A 59 -3.26 11.99 -8.64
C PRO A 59 -4.09 10.74 -8.98
N MET A 60 -3.58 9.93 -9.90
CA MET A 60 -4.20 8.71 -10.39
C MET A 60 -3.47 7.44 -9.92
N PHE A 61 -4.23 6.44 -9.48
CA PHE A 61 -3.71 5.11 -9.13
C PHE A 61 -4.66 4.00 -9.57
N PHE A 62 -4.10 2.84 -9.85
CA PHE A 62 -4.87 1.63 -10.13
C PHE A 62 -5.12 0.84 -8.82
N ASP A 63 -6.37 0.42 -8.61
CA ASP A 63 -6.77 -0.42 -7.48
C ASP A 63 -7.06 -1.85 -7.96
N ARG A 64 -6.16 -2.78 -7.64
CA ARG A 64 -6.26 -4.18 -8.04
C ARG A 64 -7.46 -4.92 -7.46
N LYS A 65 -8.07 -4.44 -6.35
CA LYS A 65 -9.27 -5.06 -5.78
C LYS A 65 -10.49 -4.81 -6.67
N TYR A 66 -10.58 -3.63 -7.25
CA TYR A 66 -11.72 -3.21 -8.08
C TYR A 66 -11.41 -3.26 -9.58
N ASN A 67 -10.18 -3.62 -9.95
CA ASN A 67 -9.70 -3.62 -11.33
C ASN A 67 -9.99 -2.29 -12.05
N ALA A 68 -9.81 -1.17 -11.35
CA ALA A 68 -10.20 0.15 -11.81
C ALA A 68 -9.17 1.22 -11.46
N VAL A 69 -9.14 2.29 -12.26
CA VAL A 69 -8.30 3.47 -12.02
C VAL A 69 -9.12 4.50 -11.24
N PHE A 70 -8.53 5.04 -10.19
CA PHE A 70 -9.11 6.08 -9.36
C PHE A 70 -8.29 7.35 -9.49
N GLN A 71 -9.00 8.48 -9.58
CA GLN A 71 -8.45 9.82 -9.46
C GLN A 71 -8.89 10.39 -8.12
N LEU A 72 -7.99 11.10 -7.43
CA LEU A 72 -8.33 11.87 -6.22
C LEU A 72 -8.89 13.24 -6.56
#